data_AF-A0A497K750-F1
#
_entry.id   AF-A0A497K750-F1
#
_cell.length_a   1.000
_cell.length_b   1.000
_cell.length_c   1.000
_cell.angle_alpha   90.00
_cell.angle_beta   90.00
_cell.angle_gamma   90.00
#
_symmetry.space_group_name_H-M   'P 1'
#
loop_
_entity.id
_entity.type
_entity.pdbx_description
1 polymer ?
#
loop_
_entity_poly.entity_id
_entity_poly.type
_entity_poly.pdbx_seq_one_letter_code
_entity_poly.pdbx_strand_id
1 'polypeptide(L)'
;LEKERQKILGELERAPLKFGGKVGVRELEKRIRKLDWMIQTTPLSLDEERVVISKIKELKRESLTLKKVERLKRRLEELDLESKALSKVNRLRRDEIGRLAEESRGFHEKLLSISTKISGLKDEADEAHKGFVEVLTKVKDLRKKRAEIREKIRGLKAQLRSIDEEERKKREQRILENLRISAFKKLEKGEKLSWEEFKALGEVGEFT
;
A
#
# COMPACT_ATOMS: atom_id res chain seq x y z
N LEU A 1 16.32 28.21 -29.78
CA LEU A 1 17.74 28.54 -29.53
C LEU A 1 18.65 28.01 -30.63
N GLU A 2 18.91 26.69 -30.74
CA GLU A 2 19.91 26.19 -31.70
C GLU A 2 19.62 26.52 -33.19
N LYS A 3 18.36 26.37 -33.63
CA LYS A 3 17.94 26.73 -34.99
C LYS A 3 18.10 28.23 -35.27
N GLU A 4 17.85 29.08 -34.27
CA GLU A 4 17.99 30.54 -34.38
C GLU A 4 19.47 30.93 -34.39
N ARG A 5 20.29 30.30 -33.55
CA ARG A 5 21.74 30.42 -33.53
C ARG A 5 22.36 30.07 -34.89
N GLN A 6 21.99 28.92 -35.46
CA GLN A 6 22.45 28.51 -36.79
C GLN A 6 22.01 29.49 -37.89
N LYS A 7 20.79 30.00 -37.81
CA LYS A 7 20.30 31.03 -38.75
C LYS A 7 21.12 32.32 -38.65
N ILE A 8 21.41 32.80 -37.44
CA ILE A 8 22.21 34.01 -37.20
C ILE A 8 23.64 33.83 -37.68
N LEU A 9 24.26 32.68 -37.43
CA LEU A 9 25.60 32.35 -37.93
C LEU A 9 25.65 32.35 -39.46
N GLY A 10 24.66 31.74 -40.11
CA GLY A 10 24.56 31.77 -41.58
C GLY A 10 24.30 33.19 -42.15
N GLU A 11 23.56 34.04 -41.45
CA GLU A 11 23.40 35.46 -41.83
C GLU A 11 24.69 36.27 -41.65
N LEU A 12 25.51 35.91 -40.66
CA LEU A 12 26.80 36.55 -40.39
C LEU A 12 27.85 36.18 -41.45
N GLU A 13 27.90 34.91 -41.86
CA GLU A 13 28.79 34.41 -42.91
C GLU A 13 28.48 35.03 -44.29
N ARG A 14 27.21 35.35 -44.55
CA ARG A 14 26.76 35.94 -45.83
C ARG A 14 26.89 37.46 -45.87
N ALA A 15 27.32 38.12 -44.79
CA ALA A 15 27.38 39.58 -44.72
C ALA A 15 28.57 40.12 -45.55
N PRO A 16 28.34 40.92 -46.62
CA PRO A 16 29.41 41.44 -47.46
C PRO A 16 30.15 42.60 -46.77
N LEU A 17 31.24 42.30 -46.07
CA LEU A 17 32.09 43.30 -45.40
C LEU A 17 33.30 43.65 -46.28
N LYS A 18 33.28 44.81 -46.94
CA LYS A 18 34.34 45.24 -47.87
C LYS A 18 35.63 45.68 -47.14
N PHE A 19 35.52 46.37 -46.00
CA PHE A 19 36.68 46.78 -45.18
C PHE A 19 37.08 45.75 -44.11
N GLY A 20 36.62 44.49 -44.22
CA GLY A 20 36.98 43.42 -43.28
C GLY A 20 36.66 43.71 -41.82
N GLY A 21 35.72 44.64 -41.55
CA GLY A 21 35.37 45.07 -40.20
C GLY A 21 36.44 45.88 -39.45
N LYS A 22 37.52 46.32 -40.13
CA LYS A 22 38.61 47.11 -39.49
C LYS A 22 38.22 48.55 -39.16
N VAL A 23 37.22 49.08 -39.87
CA VAL A 23 36.72 50.45 -39.69
C VAL A 23 35.38 50.39 -38.95
N GLY A 24 35.30 51.01 -37.78
CA GLY A 24 34.09 50.99 -36.96
C GLY A 24 32.93 51.78 -37.60
N VAL A 25 31.70 51.45 -37.23
CA VAL A 25 30.48 52.17 -37.68
C VAL A 25 30.61 53.68 -37.49
N ARG A 26 31.17 54.12 -36.35
CA ARG A 26 31.40 55.54 -36.01
C ARG A 26 32.38 56.21 -36.96
N GLU A 27 33.37 55.49 -37.44
CA GLU A 27 34.41 56.01 -38.32
C GLU A 27 33.91 56.14 -39.76
N LEU A 28 33.09 55.18 -40.22
CA LEU A 28 32.35 55.29 -41.49
C LEU A 28 31.37 56.46 -41.46
N GLU A 29 30.64 56.67 -40.36
CA GLU A 29 29.75 57.82 -40.19
C GLU A 29 30.50 59.16 -40.22
N LYS A 30 31.67 59.26 -39.59
CA LYS A 30 32.54 60.44 -39.70
C LYS A 30 33.00 60.69 -41.13
N ARG A 31 33.36 59.62 -41.86
CA ARG A 31 33.82 59.71 -43.26
C ARG A 31 32.69 60.12 -44.20
N ILE A 32 31.47 59.62 -44.00
CA ILE A 32 30.26 60.05 -44.71
C ILE A 32 30.02 61.54 -44.47
N ARG A 33 30.04 61.99 -43.21
CA ARG A 33 29.83 63.42 -42.85
C ARG A 33 30.85 64.33 -43.51
N LYS A 34 32.13 63.91 -43.57
CA LYS A 34 33.19 64.68 -44.24
C LYS A 34 32.94 64.82 -45.74
N LEU A 35 32.51 63.75 -46.41
CA LEU A 35 32.19 63.78 -47.84
C LEU A 35 30.91 64.57 -48.13
N ASP A 36 29.88 64.45 -47.28
CA ASP A 36 28.65 65.25 -47.39
C ASP A 36 28.95 66.76 -47.22
N TRP A 37 29.82 67.13 -46.28
CA TRP A 37 30.26 68.51 -46.08
C TRP A 37 31.07 69.04 -47.26
N MET A 38 31.93 68.21 -47.86
CA MET A 38 32.74 68.57 -49.03
C MET A 38 31.87 68.88 -50.25
N ILE A 39 30.82 68.10 -50.50
CA ILE A 39 29.81 68.38 -51.56
C ILE A 39 29.12 69.72 -51.30
N GLN A 40 28.85 70.09 -50.05
CA GLN A 40 28.10 71.30 -49.71
C GLN A 40 28.94 72.59 -49.75
N THR A 41 30.26 72.49 -49.61
CA THR A 41 31.13 73.65 -49.35
C THR A 41 32.20 73.90 -50.41
N THR A 42 32.41 72.96 -51.33
CA THR A 42 33.43 73.06 -52.39
C THR A 42 32.76 73.04 -53.77
N PRO A 43 33.06 73.99 -54.67
CA PRO A 43 32.58 73.93 -56.05
C PRO A 43 33.28 72.77 -56.76
N LEU A 44 32.54 71.70 -57.02
CA LEU A 44 33.00 70.49 -57.70
C LEU A 44 32.40 70.43 -59.10
N SER A 45 33.08 69.78 -60.04
CA SER A 45 32.49 69.44 -61.33
C SER A 45 31.43 68.33 -61.19
N LEU A 46 30.52 68.23 -62.15
CA LEU A 46 29.46 67.20 -62.14
C LEU A 46 30.01 65.76 -62.06
N ASP A 47 31.18 65.51 -62.63
CA ASP A 47 31.82 64.19 -62.59
C ASP A 47 32.44 63.89 -61.21
N GLU A 48 33.05 64.89 -60.57
CA GLU A 48 33.60 64.76 -59.22
C GLU A 48 32.49 64.56 -58.18
N GLU A 49 31.38 65.31 -58.28
CA GLU A 49 30.22 65.10 -57.42
C GLU A 49 29.65 63.68 -57.56
N ARG A 50 29.56 63.16 -58.79
CA ARG A 50 29.10 61.78 -59.04
C ARG A 50 29.98 60.74 -58.35
N VAL A 51 31.30 60.94 -58.36
CA VAL A 51 32.26 60.06 -57.67
C VAL A 51 32.07 60.13 -56.15
N VAL A 52 31.95 61.33 -55.58
CA VAL A 52 31.76 61.51 -54.13
C VAL A 52 30.42 60.96 -53.66
N ILE A 53 29.33 61.20 -54.40
CA ILE A 53 28.00 60.64 -54.13
C ILE A 53 28.02 59.11 -54.19
N SER A 54 28.70 58.53 -55.17
CA SER A 54 28.86 57.08 -55.27
C SER A 54 29.60 56.54 -54.07
N LYS A 55 30.66 57.23 -53.60
CA LYS A 55 31.40 56.83 -52.41
C LYS A 55 30.58 56.91 -51.14
N ILE A 56 29.77 57.95 -50.97
CA ILE A 56 28.84 58.09 -49.85
C ILE A 56 27.82 56.95 -49.84
N LYS A 57 27.26 56.59 -51.01
CA LYS A 57 26.32 55.46 -51.14
C LYS A 57 26.97 54.14 -50.71
N GLU A 58 28.21 53.89 -51.10
CA GLU A 58 28.95 52.70 -50.64
C GLU A 58 29.15 52.69 -49.12
N LEU A 59 29.66 53.78 -48.54
CA LEU A 59 29.91 53.89 -47.11
C LEU A 59 28.63 53.76 -46.28
N LYS A 60 27.50 54.31 -46.76
CA LYS A 60 26.18 54.17 -46.12
C LYS A 60 25.71 52.71 -46.12
N ARG A 61 25.85 51.98 -47.24
CA ARG A 61 25.51 50.55 -47.33
C ARG A 61 26.36 49.70 -46.38
N GLU A 62 27.64 50.02 -46.27
CA GLU A 62 28.55 49.30 -45.38
C GLU A 62 28.29 49.58 -43.91
N SER A 63 28.01 50.85 -43.55
CA SER A 63 27.60 51.22 -42.18
C SER A 63 26.32 50.49 -41.75
N LEU A 64 25.32 50.37 -42.63
CA LEU A 64 24.10 49.59 -42.36
C LEU A 64 24.40 48.10 -42.17
N THR A 65 25.29 47.54 -42.99
CA THR A 65 25.69 46.13 -42.89
C THR A 65 26.41 45.85 -41.57
N LEU A 66 27.33 46.73 -41.15
CA LEU A 66 28.03 46.61 -39.86
C LEU A 66 27.08 46.74 -38.66
N LYS A 67 26.12 47.69 -38.69
CA LYS A 67 25.09 47.79 -37.66
C LYS A 67 24.25 46.51 -37.56
N LYS A 68 23.91 45.89 -38.69
CA LYS A 68 23.22 44.59 -38.70
C LYS A 68 24.08 43.50 -38.06
N VAL A 69 25.36 43.44 -38.42
CA VAL A 69 26.33 42.49 -37.85
C VAL A 69 26.48 42.65 -36.33
N GLU A 70 26.61 43.87 -35.82
CA GLU A 70 26.69 44.13 -34.37
C GLU A 70 25.42 43.67 -33.63
N ARG A 71 24.23 43.90 -34.20
CA ARG A 71 22.96 43.41 -33.63
C ARG A 71 22.90 41.89 -33.60
N LEU A 72 23.30 41.23 -34.69
CA LEU A 72 23.34 39.77 -34.76
C LEU A 72 24.33 39.16 -33.76
N LYS A 73 25.50 39.79 -33.56
CA LYS A 73 26.48 39.37 -32.54
C LYS A 73 25.92 39.48 -31.12
N ARG A 74 25.27 40.59 -30.77
CA ARG A 74 24.60 40.74 -29.47
C ARG A 74 23.53 39.69 -29.26
N ARG A 75 22.72 39.42 -30.29
CA ARG A 75 21.70 38.37 -30.21
C ARG A 75 22.32 36.99 -30.00
N LEU A 76 23.48 36.72 -30.61
CA LEU A 76 24.20 35.47 -30.40
C LEU A 76 24.69 35.32 -28.94
N GLU A 77 25.22 36.39 -28.36
CA GLU A 77 25.63 36.42 -26.95
C GLU A 77 24.44 36.19 -26.00
N GLU A 78 23.29 36.81 -26.27
CA GLU A 78 22.05 36.58 -25.52
C GLU A 78 21.61 35.11 -25.59
N LEU A 79 21.60 34.51 -26.79
CA LEU A 79 21.22 33.11 -26.99
C LEU A 79 22.17 32.14 -26.26
N ASP A 80 23.47 32.44 -26.23
CA ASP A 80 24.47 31.64 -25.51
C ASP A 80 24.27 31.72 -23.99
N LEU A 81 23.95 32.91 -23.46
CA LEU A 81 23.60 33.09 -22.05
C LEU A 81 22.31 32.34 -21.68
N GLU A 82 21.28 32.44 -22.52
CA GLU A 82 20.01 31.72 -22.32
C GLU A 82 20.21 30.20 -22.35
N SER A 83 20.99 29.70 -23.31
CA SER A 83 21.34 28.28 -23.40
C SER A 83 22.07 27.75 -22.16
N LYS A 84 23.03 28.53 -21.65
CA LYS A 84 23.76 28.19 -20.40
C LYS A 84 22.82 28.19 -19.19
N ALA A 85 21.91 29.17 -19.09
CA ALA A 85 20.95 29.24 -18.00
C ALA A 85 19.99 28.04 -18.02
N LEU A 86 19.42 27.71 -19.18
CA LEU A 86 18.55 26.54 -19.36
C LEU A 86 19.28 25.23 -19.06
N SER A 87 20.54 25.10 -19.47
CA SER A 87 21.37 23.93 -19.18
C SER A 87 21.58 23.73 -17.68
N LYS A 88 21.82 24.83 -16.94
CA LYS A 88 21.94 24.79 -15.47
C LYS A 88 20.63 24.36 -14.81
N VAL A 89 19.49 24.92 -15.24
CA VAL A 89 18.17 24.54 -14.72
C VAL A 89 17.86 23.07 -15.02
N ASN A 90 18.17 22.59 -16.23
CA ASN A 90 17.96 21.21 -16.62
C ASN A 90 18.80 20.25 -15.75
N ARG A 91 20.06 20.60 -15.49
CA ARG A 91 20.92 19.82 -14.57
C ARG A 91 20.31 19.74 -13.16
N LEU A 92 19.90 20.86 -12.59
CA LEU A 92 19.27 20.87 -11.25
C LEU A 92 18.00 20.01 -11.21
N ARG A 93 17.15 20.10 -12.24
CA ARG A 93 15.95 19.26 -12.34
C ARG A 93 16.28 17.78 -12.47
N ARG A 94 17.31 17.42 -13.24
CA ARG A 94 17.76 16.01 -13.36
C ARG A 94 18.27 15.48 -12.02
N ASP A 95 19.05 16.27 -11.31
CA ASP A 95 19.56 15.89 -9.98
C ASP A 95 18.40 15.71 -8.99
N GLU A 96 17.40 16.59 -9.02
CA GLU A 96 16.19 16.47 -8.20
C GLU A 96 15.35 15.24 -8.55
N ILE A 97 15.15 14.96 -9.84
CA ILE A 97 14.47 13.74 -10.31
C ILE A 97 15.23 12.50 -9.84
N GLY A 98 16.56 12.51 -9.93
CA GLY A 98 17.40 11.41 -9.45
C GLY A 98 17.23 11.17 -7.95
N ARG A 99 17.22 12.23 -7.14
CA ARG A 99 16.98 12.14 -5.70
C ARG A 99 15.60 11.57 -5.38
N LEU A 100 14.55 12.08 -6.03
CA LEU A 100 13.18 11.61 -5.82
C LEU A 100 13.00 10.14 -6.23
N ALA A 101 13.66 9.72 -7.32
CA ALA A 101 13.67 8.33 -7.75
C ALA A 101 14.35 7.41 -6.72
N GLU A 102 15.46 7.85 -6.11
CA GLU A 102 16.13 7.12 -5.03
C GLU A 102 15.23 6.99 -3.79
N GLU A 103 14.61 8.10 -3.37
CA GLU A 103 13.68 8.11 -2.24
C GLU A 103 12.48 7.19 -2.49
N SER A 104 11.92 7.22 -3.69
CA SER A 104 10.82 6.35 -4.09
C SER A 104 11.21 4.87 -4.04
N ARG A 105 12.41 4.52 -4.51
CA ARG A 105 12.95 3.15 -4.40
C ARG A 105 13.11 2.72 -2.94
N GLY A 106 13.68 3.57 -2.09
CA GLY A 106 13.82 3.29 -0.66
C GLY A 106 12.47 3.09 0.05
N PHE A 107 11.44 3.87 -0.29
CA PHE A 107 10.09 3.65 0.23
C PHE A 107 9.48 2.35 -0.29
N HIS A 108 9.68 2.02 -1.56
CA HIS A 108 9.17 0.78 -2.14
C HIS A 108 9.78 -0.46 -1.48
N GLU A 109 11.09 -0.47 -1.23
CA GLU A 109 11.77 -1.57 -0.53
C GLU A 109 11.24 -1.73 0.91
N LYS A 110 11.05 -0.62 1.63
CA LYS A 110 10.43 -0.65 2.97
C LYS A 110 9.01 -1.22 2.92
N LEU A 111 8.22 -0.82 1.92
CA LEU A 111 6.86 -1.31 1.74
C LEU A 111 6.84 -2.82 1.46
N LEU A 112 7.73 -3.31 0.61
CA LEU A 112 7.88 -4.76 0.36
C LEU A 112 8.27 -5.50 1.64
N SER A 113 9.24 -4.99 2.39
CA SER A 113 9.64 -5.57 3.67
C SER A 113 8.48 -5.65 4.66
N ILE A 114 7.70 -4.57 4.81
CA ILE A 114 6.52 -4.57 5.68
C ILE A 114 5.46 -5.55 5.16
N SER A 115 5.20 -5.58 3.86
CA SER A 115 4.22 -6.48 3.26
C SER A 115 4.57 -7.95 3.51
N THR A 116 5.84 -8.33 3.37
CA THR A 116 6.29 -9.71 3.65
C THR A 116 6.09 -10.07 5.12
N LYS A 117 6.38 -9.15 6.05
CA LYS A 117 6.12 -9.35 7.48
C LYS A 117 4.64 -9.53 7.79
N ILE A 118 3.77 -8.73 7.16
CA ILE A 118 2.31 -8.84 7.32
C ILE A 118 1.83 -10.21 6.82
N SER A 119 2.32 -10.66 5.67
CA SER A 119 2.00 -12.00 5.15
C SER A 119 2.43 -13.09 6.11
N GLY A 120 3.65 -13.04 6.64
CA GLY A 120 4.13 -14.01 7.63
C GLY A 120 3.29 -14.03 8.91
N LEU A 121 2.95 -12.86 9.47
CA LEU A 121 2.07 -12.77 10.65
C LEU A 121 0.67 -13.31 10.38
N LYS A 122 0.15 -13.13 9.16
CA LYS A 122 -1.14 -13.69 8.76
C LYS A 122 -1.08 -15.22 8.72
N ASP A 123 -0.03 -15.78 8.13
CA ASP A 123 0.16 -17.23 8.07
C ASP A 123 0.28 -17.84 9.48
N GLU A 124 1.03 -17.18 10.37
CA GLU A 124 1.12 -17.56 11.80
C GLU A 124 -0.25 -17.51 12.50
N ALA A 125 -1.03 -16.44 12.27
CA ALA A 125 -2.36 -16.30 12.84
C ALA A 125 -3.34 -17.35 12.32
N ASP A 126 -3.29 -17.67 11.02
CA ASP A 126 -4.13 -18.69 10.41
C ASP A 126 -3.78 -20.08 10.96
N GLU A 127 -2.50 -20.38 11.18
CA GLU A 127 -2.07 -21.65 11.76
C GLU A 127 -2.48 -21.78 13.24
N ALA A 128 -2.29 -20.70 14.02
CA ALA A 128 -2.77 -20.65 15.40
C ALA A 128 -4.29 -20.84 15.47
N HIS A 129 -5.04 -20.24 14.54
CA HIS A 129 -6.50 -20.39 14.47
C HIS A 129 -6.91 -21.83 14.15
N LYS A 130 -6.25 -22.50 13.21
CA LYS A 130 -6.50 -23.93 12.93
C LYS A 130 -6.29 -24.78 14.18
N GLY A 131 -5.15 -24.60 14.88
CA GLY A 131 -4.87 -25.31 16.12
C GLY A 131 -5.92 -25.07 17.20
N PHE A 132 -6.39 -23.83 17.34
CA PHE A 132 -7.48 -23.49 18.26
C PHE A 132 -8.78 -24.21 17.90
N VAL A 133 -9.16 -24.23 16.62
CA VAL A 133 -10.37 -24.93 16.15
C VAL A 133 -10.27 -26.43 16.42
N GLU A 134 -9.11 -27.05 16.16
CA GLU A 134 -8.89 -28.47 16.48
C GLU A 134 -9.08 -28.76 17.97
N VAL A 135 -8.48 -27.96 18.84
CA VAL A 135 -8.65 -28.11 20.30
C VAL A 135 -10.12 -27.96 20.68
N LEU A 136 -10.83 -26.97 20.13
CA LEU A 136 -12.27 -26.80 20.37
C LEU A 136 -13.08 -28.02 19.95
N THR A 137 -12.78 -28.64 18.80
CA THR A 137 -13.47 -29.87 18.36
C THR A 137 -13.24 -31.01 19.34
N LYS A 138 -11.99 -31.25 19.75
CA LYS A 138 -11.64 -32.28 20.75
C LYS A 138 -12.38 -32.05 22.08
N VAL A 139 -12.46 -30.79 22.54
CA VAL A 139 -13.20 -30.43 23.76
C VAL A 139 -14.70 -30.73 23.60
N LYS A 140 -15.31 -30.42 22.46
CA LYS A 140 -16.72 -30.75 22.19
C LYS A 140 -16.96 -32.25 22.25
N ASP A 141 -16.08 -33.05 21.66
CA ASP A 141 -16.20 -34.52 21.67
C ASP A 141 -16.02 -35.10 23.07
N LEU A 142 -15.04 -34.61 23.83
CA LEU A 142 -14.87 -34.99 25.23
C LEU A 142 -16.08 -34.62 26.08
N ARG A 143 -16.71 -33.45 25.84
CA ARG A 143 -17.94 -33.05 26.52
C ARG A 143 -19.10 -34.00 26.21
N LYS A 144 -19.25 -34.45 24.96
CA LYS A 144 -20.25 -35.45 24.57
C LYS A 144 -20.01 -36.78 25.29
N LYS A 145 -18.78 -37.33 25.21
CA LYS A 145 -18.40 -38.57 25.92
C LYS A 145 -18.66 -38.46 27.43
N ARG A 146 -18.34 -37.31 28.04
CA ARG A 146 -18.62 -37.05 29.47
C ARG A 146 -20.12 -37.05 29.78
N ALA A 147 -20.95 -36.55 28.87
CA ALA A 147 -22.41 -36.58 29.04
C ALA A 147 -22.94 -38.02 28.96
N GLU A 148 -22.50 -38.79 27.96
CA GLU A 148 -22.88 -40.21 27.80
C GLU A 148 -22.51 -41.05 29.02
N ILE A 149 -21.28 -40.89 29.53
CA ILE A 149 -20.84 -41.59 30.75
C ILE A 149 -21.71 -41.19 31.95
N ARG A 150 -22.08 -39.91 32.07
CA ARG A 150 -23.00 -39.46 33.14
C ARG A 150 -24.37 -40.09 33.05
N GLU A 151 -24.93 -40.22 31.85
CA GLU A 151 -26.21 -40.92 31.66
C GLU A 151 -26.11 -42.40 32.03
N LYS A 152 -25.03 -43.08 31.60
CA LYS A 152 -24.78 -44.49 31.99
C LYS A 152 -24.69 -44.65 33.51
N ILE A 153 -23.97 -43.76 34.19
CA ILE A 153 -23.88 -43.76 35.66
C ILE A 153 -25.26 -43.56 36.30
N ARG A 154 -26.09 -42.64 35.78
CA ARG A 154 -27.46 -42.45 36.29
C ARG A 154 -28.32 -43.70 36.08
N GLY A 155 -28.25 -44.32 34.91
CA GLY A 155 -28.95 -45.56 34.60
C GLY A 155 -28.55 -46.69 35.56
N LEU A 156 -27.24 -46.92 35.74
CA LEU A 156 -26.73 -47.93 36.68
C LEU A 156 -27.17 -47.65 38.12
N LYS A 157 -27.15 -46.39 38.58
CA LYS A 157 -27.64 -46.02 39.91
C LYS A 157 -29.15 -46.28 40.07
N ALA A 158 -29.95 -46.09 39.03
CA ALA A 158 -31.38 -46.39 39.06
C ALA A 158 -31.63 -47.90 39.11
N GLN A 159 -30.90 -48.68 38.31
CA GLN A 159 -30.94 -50.15 38.36
C GLN A 159 -30.56 -50.68 39.73
N LEU A 160 -29.49 -50.15 40.34
CA LEU A 160 -29.05 -50.57 41.67
C LEU A 160 -30.12 -50.33 42.73
N ARG A 161 -30.84 -49.20 42.65
CA ARG A 161 -31.96 -48.90 43.56
C ARG A 161 -33.12 -49.87 43.36
N SER A 162 -33.49 -50.15 42.11
CA SER A 162 -34.54 -51.11 41.80
C SER A 162 -34.22 -52.50 42.35
N ILE A 163 -32.96 -52.95 42.22
CA ILE A 163 -32.50 -54.22 42.76
C ILE A 163 -32.59 -54.23 44.29
N ASP A 164 -32.10 -53.18 44.97
CA ASP A 164 -32.18 -53.10 46.44
C ASP A 164 -33.63 -53.10 46.95
N GLU A 165 -34.52 -52.38 46.28
CA GLU A 165 -35.97 -52.39 46.59
C GLU A 165 -36.59 -53.77 46.39
N GLU A 166 -36.25 -54.46 45.29
CA GLU A 166 -36.77 -55.79 45.00
C GLU A 166 -36.23 -56.83 46.00
N GLU A 167 -34.95 -56.74 46.38
CA GLU A 167 -34.36 -57.58 47.43
C GLU A 167 -34.96 -57.31 48.81
N ARG A 168 -35.25 -56.03 49.15
CA ARG A 168 -35.96 -55.68 50.39
C ARG A 168 -37.35 -56.30 50.41
N LYS A 169 -38.14 -56.13 49.35
CA LYS A 169 -39.47 -56.76 49.23
C LYS A 169 -39.40 -58.28 49.35
N LYS A 170 -38.45 -58.93 48.67
CA LYS A 170 -38.23 -60.38 48.79
C LYS A 170 -37.85 -60.80 50.21
N ARG A 171 -37.02 -60.03 50.91
CA ARG A 171 -36.67 -60.29 52.32
C ARG A 171 -37.88 -60.15 53.24
N GLU A 172 -38.66 -59.08 53.09
CA GLU A 172 -39.90 -58.85 53.84
C GLU A 172 -40.91 -59.98 53.61
N GLN A 173 -41.12 -60.37 52.35
CA GLN A 173 -41.98 -61.51 52.01
C GLN A 173 -41.50 -62.82 52.64
N ARG A 174 -40.20 -63.11 52.63
CA ARG A 174 -39.64 -64.30 53.28
C ARG A 174 -39.85 -64.29 54.79
N ILE A 175 -39.68 -63.13 55.44
CA ILE A 175 -39.92 -63.00 56.88
C ILE A 175 -41.40 -63.23 57.19
N LEU A 176 -42.30 -62.62 56.41
CA LEU A 176 -43.75 -62.79 56.55
C LEU A 176 -44.16 -64.25 56.35
N GLU A 177 -43.63 -64.91 55.33
CA GLU A 177 -43.92 -66.32 55.03
C GLU A 177 -43.41 -67.25 56.13
N ASN A 178 -42.18 -67.04 56.62
CA ASN A 178 -41.65 -67.79 57.75
C ASN A 178 -42.49 -67.59 59.03
N LEU A 179 -42.98 -66.37 59.26
CA LEU A 179 -43.87 -66.05 60.37
C LEU A 179 -45.21 -66.78 60.23
N ARG A 180 -45.77 -66.85 59.02
CA ARG A 180 -46.99 -67.63 58.72
C ARG A 180 -46.78 -69.12 58.95
N ILE A 181 -45.71 -69.71 58.42
CA ILE A 181 -45.41 -71.13 58.62
C ILE A 181 -45.26 -71.45 60.11
N SER A 182 -44.59 -70.58 60.88
CA SER A 182 -44.50 -70.70 62.35
C SER A 182 -45.86 -70.61 63.03
N ALA A 183 -46.68 -69.63 62.64
CA ALA A 183 -48.03 -69.43 63.17
C ALA A 183 -48.94 -70.65 62.88
N PHE A 184 -48.92 -71.17 61.66
CA PHE A 184 -49.70 -72.35 61.27
C PHE A 184 -49.30 -73.59 62.09
N LYS A 185 -47.99 -73.83 62.24
CA LYS A 185 -47.48 -74.92 63.08
C LYS A 185 -47.86 -74.80 64.55
N LYS A 186 -47.95 -73.58 65.10
CA LYS A 186 -48.41 -73.34 66.48
C LYS A 186 -49.92 -73.55 66.60
N LEU A 187 -50.69 -73.10 65.61
CA LEU A 187 -52.14 -73.30 65.55
C LEU A 187 -52.51 -74.79 65.50
N GLU A 188 -51.84 -75.58 64.65
CA GLU A 188 -52.03 -77.05 64.58
C GLU A 188 -51.72 -77.75 65.91
N LYS A 189 -50.76 -77.23 66.67
CA LYS A 189 -50.37 -77.76 67.99
C LYS A 189 -51.22 -77.24 69.15
N GLY A 190 -52.15 -76.32 68.91
CA GLY A 190 -52.98 -75.69 69.93
C GLY A 190 -52.23 -74.71 70.86
N GLU A 191 -51.07 -74.22 70.42
CA GLU A 191 -50.26 -73.25 71.17
C GLU A 191 -50.78 -71.82 70.96
N LYS A 192 -50.56 -70.93 71.95
CA LYS A 192 -51.00 -69.53 71.86
C LYS A 192 -50.19 -68.78 70.79
N LEU A 193 -50.89 -68.11 69.88
CA LEU A 193 -50.29 -67.26 68.85
C LEU A 193 -49.93 -65.87 69.41
N SER A 194 -48.82 -65.30 68.93
CA SER A 194 -48.54 -63.88 69.14
C SER A 194 -49.49 -63.00 68.31
N TRP A 195 -49.67 -61.73 68.72
CA TRP A 195 -50.52 -60.79 67.98
C TRP A 195 -50.03 -60.57 66.54
N GLU A 196 -48.71 -60.60 66.33
CA GLU A 196 -48.10 -60.47 64.99
C GLU A 196 -48.31 -61.73 64.13
N GLU A 197 -48.24 -62.92 64.72
CA GLU A 197 -48.54 -64.21 64.07
C GLU A 197 -50.02 -64.33 63.68
N PHE A 198 -50.92 -63.88 64.57
CA PHE A 198 -52.36 -63.83 64.30
C PHE A 198 -52.70 -62.88 63.16
N LYS A 199 -52.11 -61.68 63.16
CA LYS A 199 -52.30 -60.69 62.09
C LYS A 199 -51.78 -61.19 60.73
N ALA A 200 -50.63 -61.87 60.71
CA ALA A 200 -50.02 -62.40 59.50
C ALA A 200 -50.86 -63.49 58.80
N LEU A 201 -51.64 -64.26 59.57
CA LEU A 201 -52.63 -65.23 59.06
C LEU A 201 -53.93 -64.54 58.60
N GLY A 202 -54.39 -63.51 59.33
CA GLY A 202 -55.61 -62.77 59.01
C GLY A 202 -55.57 -61.97 57.70
N GLU A 203 -54.40 -61.50 57.28
CA GLU A 203 -54.23 -60.71 56.05
C GLU A 203 -54.39 -61.53 54.73
N VAL A 204 -54.47 -62.88 54.78
CA VAL A 204 -54.65 -63.75 53.60
C VAL A 204 -56.10 -64.20 53.41
N GLY A 205 -56.97 -63.95 54.39
CA GLY A 205 -58.37 -64.43 54.33
C GLY A 205 -58.54 -65.92 54.67
N GLU A 206 -57.58 -66.56 55.35
CA GLU A 206 -57.69 -67.96 55.80
C GLU A 206 -58.60 -68.16 57.03
N PHE A 207 -59.33 -67.12 57.45
CA PHE A 207 -60.34 -67.18 58.53
C PHE A 207 -61.76 -66.84 58.06
N THR A 208 -62.07 -67.14 56.80
CA THR A 208 -63.44 -67.28 56.27
C THR A 208 -63.53 -68.57 55.47
#